data_AF-A0A9E2K1E7-F1
#
_entry.id   AF-A0A9E2K1E7-F1
#
_cell.length_a   1.000
_cell.length_b   1.000
_cell.length_c   1.000
_cell.angle_alpha   90.00
_cell.angle_beta   90.00
_cell.angle_gamma   90.00
#
_symmetry.space_group_name_H-M   'P 1'
#
loop_
_entity.id
_entity.type
_entity.pdbx_description
1 polymer ?
#
loop_
_entity_poly.entity_id
_entity_poly.type
_entity_poly.pdbx_seq_one_letter_code
_entity_poly.pdbx_strand_id
1 'polypeptide(L)'
;MARQGGGRFVRILALSFGVITGTALQGVQPEPWPLSALGGAALLLLFGAWADGRWAPRPRQALWVWALASLLAAAGVSWRSQQQLAGALATAMEGQVVWLEGCVDSLPQGQPPGWRLELEVTHWRALPNQTLSGPRPTRVLLTGGYDPESEGSAPAAGECWGFAARLKAPHGNRNPHGFDAELWL
;
A
#
# COMPACT_ATOMS: atom_id res chain seq x y z
N MET A 1 23.79 -40.02 -17.66
CA MET A 1 23.40 -39.26 -16.44
C MET A 1 22.87 -37.83 -16.69
N ALA A 2 22.54 -37.40 -17.93
CA ALA A 2 22.22 -35.99 -18.21
C ALA A 2 20.72 -35.57 -18.17
N ARG A 3 19.77 -36.48 -17.92
CA ARG A 3 18.31 -36.18 -18.04
C ARG A 3 17.64 -35.58 -16.79
N GLN A 4 18.32 -35.53 -15.64
CA GLN A 4 17.69 -35.03 -14.40
C GLN A 4 17.74 -33.50 -14.24
N GLY A 5 18.65 -32.80 -14.93
CA GLY A 5 18.80 -31.34 -14.81
C GLY A 5 17.66 -30.53 -15.44
N GLY A 6 17.18 -30.94 -16.62
CA GLY A 6 16.19 -30.17 -17.39
C GLY A 6 14.84 -30.01 -16.68
N GLY A 7 14.38 -31.03 -15.97
CA GLY A 7 13.09 -30.98 -15.25
C GLY A 7 13.11 -30.03 -14.05
N ARG A 8 14.25 -29.90 -13.38
CA ARG A 8 14.42 -28.95 -12.27
C ARG A 8 14.48 -27.51 -12.78
N PHE A 9 15.23 -27.27 -13.86
CA PHE A 9 15.35 -25.95 -14.47
C PHE A 9 14.00 -25.39 -14.93
N VAL A 10 13.18 -26.20 -15.62
CA VAL A 10 11.84 -25.77 -16.08
C VAL A 10 10.91 -25.41 -14.92
N ARG A 11 10.98 -26.13 -13.80
CA ARG A 11 10.17 -25.80 -12.60
C ARG A 11 10.63 -24.52 -11.91
N ILE A 12 11.94 -24.25 -11.88
CA ILE A 12 12.48 -22.99 -11.35
C ILE A 12 12.02 -21.81 -12.20
N LEU A 13 12.11 -21.92 -13.52
CA LEU A 13 11.58 -20.89 -14.42
C LEU A 13 10.08 -20.68 -14.23
N ALA A 14 9.30 -21.75 -14.18
CA ALA A 14 7.86 -21.69 -13.93
C ALA A 14 7.54 -20.99 -12.60
N LEU A 15 8.29 -21.27 -11.53
CA LEU A 15 8.15 -20.59 -10.25
C LEU A 15 8.45 -19.09 -10.36
N SER A 16 9.59 -18.72 -10.95
CA SER A 16 9.98 -17.31 -11.11
C SER A 16 8.98 -16.51 -11.95
N PHE A 17 8.59 -17.04 -13.12
CA PHE A 17 7.56 -16.42 -13.96
C PHE A 17 6.20 -16.39 -13.26
N GLY A 18 5.88 -17.41 -12.47
CA GLY A 18 4.64 -17.47 -11.71
C GLY A 18 4.56 -16.32 -10.72
N VAL A 19 5.62 -16.12 -9.91
CA VAL A 19 5.71 -15.00 -8.96
C VAL A 19 5.56 -13.66 -9.68
N ILE A 20 6.28 -13.45 -10.79
CA ILE A 20 6.20 -12.20 -11.57
C ILE A 20 4.79 -11.96 -12.11
N THR A 21 4.14 -12.98 -12.69
CA THR A 21 2.77 -12.83 -13.20
C THR A 21 1.78 -12.53 -12.08
N GLY A 22 1.91 -13.21 -10.93
CA GLY A 22 1.03 -13.00 -9.78
C GLY A 22 1.11 -11.57 -9.22
N THR A 23 2.32 -11.03 -9.08
CA THR A 23 2.51 -9.65 -8.62
C THR A 23 2.07 -8.63 -9.67
N ALA A 24 2.38 -8.85 -10.95
CA ALA A 24 2.01 -7.94 -12.04
C ALA A 24 0.49 -7.84 -12.22
N LEU A 25 -0.24 -8.96 -12.16
CA LEU A 25 -1.70 -8.97 -12.30
C LEU A 25 -2.38 -8.12 -11.21
N GLN A 26 -1.83 -8.08 -10.00
CA GLN A 26 -2.39 -7.27 -8.93
C GLN A 26 -2.05 -5.79 -9.03
N GLY A 27 -0.92 -5.42 -9.65
CA GLY A 27 -0.60 -4.01 -9.90
C GLY A 27 -1.54 -3.32 -10.88
N VAL A 28 -2.21 -4.08 -11.75
CA VAL A 28 -3.15 -3.54 -12.75
C VAL A 28 -4.56 -3.37 -12.17
N GLN A 29 -4.91 -4.07 -11.09
CA GLN A 29 -6.26 -4.05 -10.55
C GLN A 29 -6.51 -2.84 -9.63
N PRO A 30 -7.67 -2.17 -9.75
CA PRO A 30 -8.06 -1.09 -8.85
C PRO A 30 -8.48 -1.59 -7.46
N GLU A 31 -8.97 -2.83 -7.36
CA GLU A 31 -9.35 -3.48 -6.10
C GLU A 31 -8.68 -4.86 -5.99
N PRO A 32 -8.00 -5.18 -4.88
CA PRO A 32 -7.41 -6.50 -4.69
C PRO A 32 -8.50 -7.58 -4.60
N TRP A 33 -8.25 -8.75 -5.20
CA TRP A 33 -9.21 -9.85 -5.11
C TRP A 33 -9.45 -10.29 -3.66
N PRO A 34 -10.70 -10.62 -3.29
CA PRO A 34 -11.00 -11.08 -1.95
C PRO A 34 -10.27 -12.39 -1.65
N LEU A 35 -9.83 -12.56 -0.40
CA LEU A 35 -9.09 -13.75 0.04
C LEU A 35 -9.89 -15.04 -0.18
N SER A 36 -11.23 -14.97 -0.16
CA SER A 36 -12.11 -16.10 -0.47
C SER A 36 -11.99 -16.57 -1.92
N ALA A 37 -11.92 -15.65 -2.88
CA ALA A 37 -11.74 -15.98 -4.30
C ALA A 37 -10.35 -16.60 -4.54
N LEU A 38 -9.31 -16.03 -3.92
CA LEU A 38 -7.95 -16.58 -3.98
C LEU A 38 -7.88 -17.97 -3.33
N GLY A 39 -8.54 -18.18 -2.19
CA GLY A 39 -8.64 -19.48 -1.53
C GLY A 39 -9.37 -20.53 -2.37
N GLY A 40 -10.48 -20.15 -3.01
CA GLY A 40 -11.20 -21.02 -3.94
C GLY A 40 -10.34 -21.43 -5.14
N ALA A 41 -9.62 -20.48 -5.73
CA ALA A 41 -8.66 -20.77 -6.80
C ALA A 41 -7.55 -21.71 -6.33
N ALA A 42 -7.04 -21.55 -5.10
CA ALA A 42 -6.02 -22.43 -4.53
C ALA A 42 -6.52 -23.88 -4.46
N LEU A 43 -7.74 -24.08 -3.95
CA LEU A 43 -8.34 -25.41 -3.83
C LEU A 43 -8.52 -26.07 -5.19
N LEU A 44 -8.97 -25.33 -6.21
CA LEU A 44 -9.11 -25.85 -7.58
C LEU A 44 -7.76 -26.23 -8.19
N LEU A 45 -6.72 -25.42 -7.98
CA LEU A 45 -5.37 -25.73 -8.47
C LEU A 45 -4.78 -26.96 -7.77
N LEU A 46 -4.96 -27.08 -6.45
CA LEU A 46 -4.52 -28.24 -5.68
C LEU A 46 -5.29 -29.50 -6.07
N PHE A 47 -6.60 -29.41 -6.27
CA PHE A 47 -7.43 -30.52 -6.73
C PHE A 47 -7.02 -30.96 -8.14
N GLY A 48 -6.81 -30.02 -9.06
CA GLY A 48 -6.34 -30.30 -10.42
C GLY A 48 -4.96 -30.97 -10.44
N ALA A 49 -4.01 -30.48 -9.63
CA ALA A 49 -2.69 -31.09 -9.47
C ALA A 49 -2.75 -32.48 -8.82
N TRP A 50 -3.66 -32.69 -7.87
CA TRP A 50 -3.88 -33.99 -7.23
C TRP A 50 -4.51 -35.00 -8.21
N ALA A 51 -5.53 -34.58 -8.96
CA ALA A 51 -6.23 -35.40 -9.95
C ALA A 51 -5.32 -35.81 -11.13
N ASP A 52 -4.40 -34.93 -11.53
CA ASP A 52 -3.34 -35.26 -12.50
C ASP A 52 -2.34 -36.31 -11.98
N GLY A 53 -2.21 -36.40 -10.65
CA GLY A 53 -1.27 -37.25 -9.97
C GLY A 53 0.20 -36.92 -10.31
N ARG A 54 1.11 -37.68 -9.68
CA ARG A 54 2.57 -37.61 -9.93
C ARG A 54 3.00 -38.08 -11.33
N TRP A 55 2.05 -38.53 -12.15
CA TRP A 55 2.27 -39.14 -13.47
C TRP A 55 2.09 -38.16 -14.63
N ALA A 56 1.59 -36.95 -14.36
CA ALA A 56 1.44 -35.91 -15.37
C ALA A 56 2.77 -35.61 -16.09
N PRO A 57 2.72 -35.29 -17.40
CA PRO A 57 3.92 -34.96 -18.16
C PRO A 57 4.58 -33.70 -17.59
N ARG A 58 5.92 -33.64 -17.67
CA ARG A 58 6.74 -32.54 -17.13
C ARG A 58 6.23 -31.11 -17.43
N PRO A 59 5.75 -30.76 -18.65
CA PRO A 59 5.22 -29.41 -18.90
C PRO A 59 3.96 -29.10 -18.07
N ARG A 60 3.08 -30.08 -17.86
CA ARG A 60 1.86 -29.90 -17.07
C ARG A 60 2.16 -29.68 -15.59
N GLN A 61 3.17 -30.36 -15.06
CA GLN A 61 3.67 -30.10 -13.71
C GLN A 61 4.28 -28.69 -13.57
N ALA A 62 4.95 -28.19 -14.62
CA ALA A 62 5.47 -26.82 -14.62
C ALA A 62 4.33 -25.78 -14.63
N LEU A 63 3.23 -26.04 -15.35
CA LEU A 63 2.03 -25.18 -15.32
C LEU A 63 1.41 -25.11 -13.92
N TRP A 64 1.30 -26.23 -13.20
CA TRP A 64 0.81 -26.23 -11.82
C TRP A 64 1.72 -25.42 -10.88
N VAL A 65 3.05 -25.57 -11.01
CA VAL A 65 4.02 -24.78 -10.24
C VAL A 65 3.89 -23.29 -10.54
N TRP A 66 3.78 -22.93 -11.83
CA TRP A 66 3.58 -21.54 -12.24
C TRP A 66 2.28 -20.96 -11.67
N ALA A 67 1.15 -21.66 -11.82
CA ALA A 67 -0.15 -21.20 -11.35
C ALA A 67 -0.20 -21.05 -9.82
N LEU A 68 0.37 -22.01 -9.08
CA LEU A 68 0.44 -21.94 -7.62
C LEU A 68 1.35 -20.80 -7.16
N ALA A 69 2.50 -20.60 -7.81
CA ALA A 69 3.40 -19.50 -7.50
C ALA A 69 2.75 -18.13 -7.78
N SER A 70 2.02 -17.99 -8.90
CA SER A 70 1.24 -16.78 -9.19
C SER A 70 0.18 -16.50 -8.13
N LEU A 71 -0.56 -17.54 -7.71
CA LEU A 71 -1.60 -17.38 -6.71
C LEU A 71 -1.05 -17.00 -5.33
N LEU A 72 0.07 -17.60 -4.92
CA LEU A 72 0.72 -17.27 -3.65
C LEU A 72 1.27 -15.84 -3.64
N ALA A 73 1.91 -15.42 -4.74
CA ALA A 73 2.40 -14.06 -4.88
C ALA A 73 1.25 -13.04 -4.85
N ALA A 74 0.15 -13.34 -5.55
CA ALA A 74 -1.07 -12.57 -5.52
C ALA A 74 -1.68 -12.49 -4.09
N ALA A 75 -1.83 -13.61 -3.40
CA ALA A 75 -2.33 -13.60 -2.02
C ALA A 75 -1.45 -12.79 -1.06
N GLY A 76 -0.13 -12.90 -1.19
CA GLY A 76 0.81 -12.12 -0.38
C GLY A 76 0.70 -10.62 -0.60
N VAL A 77 0.57 -10.18 -1.86
CA VAL A 77 0.40 -8.75 -2.19
C VAL A 77 -0.96 -8.23 -1.73
N SER A 78 -2.05 -9.00 -1.91
CA SER A 78 -3.39 -8.62 -1.42
C SER A 78 -3.48 -8.54 0.10
N TRP A 79 -2.87 -9.48 0.81
CA TRP A 79 -2.81 -9.44 2.26
C TRP A 79 -2.07 -8.20 2.76
N ARG A 80 -0.90 -7.92 2.17
CA ARG A 80 -0.10 -6.74 2.54
C ARG A 80 -0.83 -5.43 2.21
N SER A 81 -1.51 -5.35 1.06
CA SER A 81 -2.26 -4.15 0.69
C SER A 81 -3.43 -3.90 1.65
N GLN A 82 -4.15 -4.95 2.06
CA GLN A 82 -5.22 -4.84 3.05
C GLN A 82 -4.70 -4.37 4.42
N GLN A 83 -3.55 -4.85 4.87
CA GLN A 83 -2.92 -4.35 6.11
C GLN A 83 -2.55 -2.88 6.01
N GLN A 84 -2.03 -2.43 4.87
CA GLN A 84 -1.71 -1.02 4.62
C GLN A 84 -2.97 -0.13 4.55
N LEU A 85 -4.03 -0.61 3.90
CA LEU A 85 -5.32 0.08 3.81
C LEU A 85 -6.03 0.19 5.18
N ALA A 86 -5.87 -0.79 6.06
CA ALA A 86 -6.47 -0.77 7.40
C ALA A 86 -5.99 0.41 8.27
N GLY A 87 -4.75 0.88 8.04
CA GLY A 87 -4.18 2.05 8.70
C GLY A 87 -4.36 3.36 7.92
N ALA A 88 -4.98 3.31 6.74
CA ALA A 88 -5.17 4.49 5.91
C ALA A 88 -6.26 5.40 6.48
N LEU A 89 -6.16 6.69 6.20
CA LEU A 89 -7.20 7.65 6.55
C LEU A 89 -8.50 7.27 5.85
N ALA A 90 -9.61 7.26 6.60
CA ALA A 90 -10.93 7.00 6.04
C ALA A 90 -11.28 8.03 4.96
N THR A 91 -11.74 7.58 3.78
CA THR A 91 -12.12 8.45 2.65
C THR A 91 -13.18 9.49 3.03
N ALA A 92 -14.07 9.18 3.97
CA ALA A 92 -15.07 10.13 4.47
C ALA A 92 -14.48 11.35 5.21
N MET A 93 -13.25 11.23 5.72
CA MET A 93 -12.54 12.32 6.40
C MET A 93 -11.68 13.15 5.43
N GLU A 94 -11.54 12.72 4.17
CA GLU A 94 -10.75 13.45 3.20
C GLU A 94 -11.36 14.82 2.89
N GLY A 95 -10.51 15.85 2.89
CA GLY A 95 -10.91 17.23 2.64
C GLY A 95 -11.58 17.92 3.83
N GLN A 96 -11.86 17.20 4.92
CA GLN A 96 -12.40 17.76 6.15
C GLN A 96 -11.30 18.43 6.99
N VAL A 97 -11.65 19.54 7.63
CA VAL A 97 -10.81 20.15 8.68
C VAL A 97 -11.11 19.44 9.98
N VAL A 98 -10.08 19.05 10.71
CA VAL A 98 -10.16 18.42 12.04
C VAL A 98 -9.15 19.08 12.97
N TRP A 99 -9.39 18.96 14.28
CA TRP A 99 -8.43 19.41 15.29
C TRP A 99 -7.57 18.23 15.74
N LEU A 100 -6.25 18.37 15.57
CA LEU A 100 -5.24 17.37 15.90
C LEU A 100 -4.37 17.89 17.04
N GLU A 101 -4.24 17.11 18.11
CA GLU A 101 -3.31 17.40 19.20
C GLU A 101 -2.26 16.29 19.25
N GLY A 102 -0.98 16.67 19.26
CA GLY A 102 0.11 15.72 19.18
C GLY A 102 1.47 16.37 19.38
N CYS A 103 2.52 15.56 19.35
CA CYS A 103 3.89 16.03 19.49
C CYS A 103 4.67 15.84 18.18
N VAL A 104 5.56 16.79 17.87
CA VAL A 104 6.36 16.79 16.65
C VAL A 104 7.43 15.70 16.79
N ASP A 105 7.32 14.62 16.01
CA ASP A 105 8.22 13.45 16.10
C ASP A 105 9.48 13.64 15.24
N SER A 106 9.43 14.51 14.23
CA SER A 106 10.53 14.71 13.28
C SER A 106 11.04 16.15 13.19
N LEU A 107 12.29 16.31 12.74
CA LEU A 107 12.85 17.63 12.47
C LEU A 107 12.05 18.30 11.34
N PRO A 108 11.50 19.52 11.56
CA PRO A 108 10.75 20.22 10.52
C PRO A 108 11.63 20.49 9.30
N GLN A 109 11.11 20.14 8.13
CA GLN A 109 11.74 20.41 6.86
C GLN A 109 11.15 21.71 6.30
N GLY A 110 11.99 22.75 6.18
CA GLY A 110 11.63 23.95 5.44
C GLY A 110 11.55 23.65 3.95
N GLN A 111 10.38 23.86 3.33
CA GLN A 111 10.20 23.72 1.89
C GLN A 111 9.40 24.91 1.37
N PRO A 112 9.95 25.77 0.51
CA PRO A 112 9.21 26.92 0.00
C PRO A 112 7.90 26.48 -0.70
N PRO A 113 6.75 27.10 -0.41
CA PRO A 113 6.54 28.26 0.47
C PRO A 113 6.04 27.86 1.88
N GLY A 114 6.78 27.10 2.68
CA GLY A 114 6.30 26.60 3.98
C GLY A 114 7.23 25.62 4.71
N TRP A 115 6.64 24.79 5.57
CA TRP A 115 7.32 23.73 6.31
C TRP A 115 6.53 22.42 6.27
N ARG A 116 7.25 21.32 6.47
CA ARG A 116 6.69 19.98 6.63
C ARG A 116 7.22 19.34 7.90
N LEU A 117 6.35 18.72 8.68
CA LEU A 117 6.74 17.96 9.86
C LEU A 117 5.83 16.76 10.04
N GLU A 118 6.35 15.75 10.72
CA GLU A 118 5.55 14.61 11.16
C GLU A 118 5.07 14.86 12.58
N LEU A 119 3.75 14.77 12.75
CA LEU A 119 3.08 14.89 14.05
C LEU A 119 2.63 13.51 14.50
N GLU A 120 3.06 13.11 15.69
CA GLU A 120 2.47 11.98 16.41
C GLU A 120 1.19 12.45 17.10
N VAL A 121 0.05 12.08 16.53
CA VAL A 121 -1.28 12.51 17.00
C VAL A 121 -1.68 11.71 18.23
N THR A 122 -1.85 12.40 19.36
CA THR A 122 -2.37 11.85 20.60
C THR A 122 -3.89 11.91 20.66
N HIS A 123 -4.48 13.03 20.19
CA HIS A 123 -5.92 13.22 20.22
C HIS A 123 -6.48 13.79 18.91
N TRP A 124 -7.63 13.25 18.52
CA TRP A 124 -8.43 13.70 17.38
C TRP A 124 -9.72 14.32 17.89
N ARG A 125 -10.02 15.55 17.49
CA ARG A 125 -11.25 16.25 17.84
C ARG A 125 -11.97 16.72 16.58
N ALA A 126 -13.25 16.36 16.47
CA ALA A 126 -14.12 16.82 15.40
C ALA A 126 -14.51 18.28 15.64
N LEU A 127 -14.71 19.04 14.57
CA LEU A 127 -15.34 20.36 14.68
C LEU A 127 -16.85 20.21 14.99
N PRO A 128 -17.52 21.27 15.50
CA PRO A 128 -18.97 21.26 15.67
C PRO A 128 -19.68 20.84 14.38
N ASN A 129 -20.68 19.96 14.49
CA ASN A 129 -21.43 19.36 13.36
C ASN A 129 -20.63 18.40 12.45
N GLN A 130 -19.49 17.88 12.91
CA GLN A 130 -18.74 16.86 12.19
C GLN A 130 -18.63 15.57 13.02
N THR A 131 -18.69 14.43 12.34
CA THR A 131 -18.47 13.11 12.94
C THR A 131 -17.24 12.46 12.32
N LEU A 132 -16.28 12.09 13.16
CA LEU A 132 -15.10 11.33 12.72
C LEU A 132 -15.44 9.84 12.73
N SER A 133 -15.68 9.27 11.55
CA SER A 133 -15.93 7.84 11.37
C SER A 133 -14.82 7.15 10.58
N GLY A 134 -14.27 6.08 11.16
CA GLY A 134 -13.27 5.22 10.51
C GLY A 134 -11.89 5.22 11.18
N PRO A 135 -10.92 4.51 10.58
CA PRO A 135 -9.55 4.44 11.08
C PRO A 135 -8.88 5.82 11.14
N ARG A 136 -8.11 6.05 12.21
CA ARG A 136 -7.37 7.29 12.48
C ARG A 136 -5.89 6.97 12.61
N PRO A 137 -5.02 7.50 11.75
CA PRO A 137 -3.59 7.27 11.85
C PRO A 137 -3.02 7.97 13.09
N THR A 138 -2.04 7.34 13.73
CA THR A 138 -1.29 7.94 14.85
C THR A 138 -0.19 8.89 14.38
N ARG A 139 0.21 8.81 13.11
CA ARG A 139 1.22 9.69 12.51
C ARG A 139 0.66 10.37 11.28
N VAL A 140 0.82 11.69 11.21
CA VAL A 140 0.39 12.49 10.07
C VAL A 140 1.51 13.41 9.62
N LEU A 141 1.65 13.57 8.31
CA LEU A 141 2.53 14.58 7.73
C LEU A 141 1.74 15.88 7.56
N LEU A 142 2.13 16.93 8.29
CA LEU A 142 1.54 18.26 8.15
C LEU A 142 2.37 19.10 7.21
N THR A 143 1.69 19.88 6.36
CA THR A 143 2.30 20.93 5.54
C THR A 143 1.69 22.25 5.96
N GLY A 144 2.51 23.11 6.58
CA GLY A 144 2.14 24.48 6.91
C GLY A 144 2.56 25.42 5.78
N GLY A 145 1.70 26.37 5.44
CA GLY A 145 2.07 27.47 4.55
C GLY A 145 2.93 28.51 5.28
N TYR A 146 3.84 29.14 4.55
CA TYR A 146 4.54 30.35 4.94
C TYR A 146 3.58 31.51 4.71
N ASP A 147 3.00 32.02 5.79
CA ASP A 147 2.31 33.30 5.75
C ASP A 147 3.35 34.40 6.10
N PRO A 148 3.69 35.29 5.14
CA PRO A 148 4.69 36.34 5.35
C PRO A 148 4.30 37.35 6.44
N GLU A 149 3.02 37.43 6.82
CA GLU A 149 2.55 38.28 7.93
C GLU A 149 2.53 37.54 9.28
N SER A 150 2.57 36.21 9.27
CA SER A 150 2.69 35.41 10.48
C SER A 150 4.17 35.10 10.74
N GLU A 151 4.75 35.66 11.80
CA GLU A 151 6.08 35.28 12.32
C GLU A 151 6.08 33.86 12.96
N GLY A 152 5.23 32.96 12.47
CA GLY A 152 5.12 31.59 12.97
C GLY A 152 6.29 30.75 12.47
N SER A 153 7.37 30.68 13.26
CA SER A 153 8.41 29.67 13.05
C SER A 153 7.78 28.27 13.01
N ALA A 154 8.34 27.38 12.20
CA ALA A 154 7.95 25.98 12.22
C ALA A 154 8.07 25.42 13.66
N PRO A 155 7.08 24.65 14.15
CA PRO A 155 7.13 23.97 15.45
C PRO A 155 8.40 23.13 15.58
N ALA A 156 9.12 23.19 16.69
CA ALA A 156 10.35 22.42 16.85
C ALA A 156 10.07 20.93 17.15
N ALA A 157 11.04 20.06 16.84
CA ALA A 157 10.95 18.64 17.19
C ALA A 157 10.81 18.46 18.71
N GLY A 158 9.90 17.57 19.13
CA GLY A 158 9.57 17.29 20.53
C GLY A 158 8.52 18.21 21.14
N GLU A 159 8.09 19.28 20.46
CA GLU A 159 7.03 20.15 20.98
C GLU A 159 5.65 19.55 20.77
N CYS A 160 4.73 19.78 21.70
CA CYS A 160 3.35 19.32 21.60
C CYS A 160 2.41 20.47 21.26
N TRP A 161 1.68 20.32 20.16
CA TRP A 161 0.89 21.37 19.53
C TRP A 161 -0.51 20.88 19.16
N GLY A 162 -1.44 21.83 19.08
CA GLY A 162 -2.77 21.65 18.52
C GLY A 162 -2.90 22.33 17.16
N PHE A 163 -3.27 21.59 16.12
CA PHE A 163 -3.46 22.11 14.76
C PHE A 163 -4.88 21.89 14.27
N ALA A 164 -5.46 22.92 13.66
CA ALA A 164 -6.59 22.75 12.75
C ALA A 164 -6.04 22.37 11.37
N ALA A 165 -6.11 21.08 11.02
CA ALA A 165 -5.54 20.55 9.79
C ALA A 165 -6.64 20.07 8.83
N ARG A 166 -6.50 20.39 7.55
CA ARG A 166 -7.31 19.78 6.50
C ARG A 166 -6.67 18.47 6.09
N LEU A 167 -7.42 17.37 6.22
CA LEU A 167 -6.91 16.05 5.92
C LEU A 167 -6.91 15.76 4.43
N LYS A 168 -5.88 15.05 3.99
CA LYS A 168 -5.77 14.55 2.62
C LYS A 168 -5.31 13.10 2.68
N ALA A 169 -5.96 12.21 1.95
CA ALA A 169 -5.53 10.83 1.90
C ALA A 169 -4.20 10.73 1.12
N PRO A 170 -3.23 9.90 1.57
CA PRO A 170 -2.05 9.62 0.78
C PRO A 170 -2.48 8.86 -0.47
N HIS A 171 -2.46 9.54 -1.61
CA HIS A 171 -2.65 8.89 -2.90
C HIS A 171 -1.33 8.21 -3.25
N GLY A 172 -1.37 6.92 -3.59
CA GLY A 172 -0.18 6.23 -4.08
C GLY A 172 0.43 6.95 -5.29
N ASN A 173 1.70 6.69 -5.59
CA ASN A 173 2.46 7.32 -6.69
C ASN A 173 1.86 7.18 -8.10
N ARG A 174 0.70 6.50 -8.21
CA ARG A 174 -0.12 6.52 -9.41
C ARG A 174 -0.89 7.84 -9.42
N ASN A 175 -0.25 8.89 -9.91
CA ASN A 175 -0.89 10.15 -10.22
C ASN A 175 -1.41 10.09 -11.67
N PRO A 176 -2.66 9.66 -11.95
CA PRO A 176 -3.20 9.69 -13.31
C PRO A 176 -3.19 11.11 -13.91
N HIS A 177 -3.11 12.14 -13.06
CA HIS A 177 -2.98 13.56 -13.44
C HIS A 177 -1.75 14.25 -12.86
N GLY A 178 -0.63 13.53 -12.82
CA GLY A 178 0.62 14.15 -13.23
C GLY A 178 1.55 14.70 -12.18
N PHE A 179 1.69 16.03 -12.10
CA PHE A 179 2.98 16.70 -12.31
C PHE A 179 4.11 15.77 -12.78
N ASP A 180 4.22 15.66 -14.11
CA ASP A 180 5.26 14.89 -14.76
C ASP A 180 6.58 15.69 -14.71
N ALA A 181 7.43 15.36 -13.74
CA ALA A 181 8.71 16.03 -13.56
C ALA A 181 9.67 15.79 -14.73
N GLU A 182 9.45 14.73 -15.53
CA GLU A 182 10.25 14.47 -16.73
C GLU A 182 9.93 15.43 -17.89
N LEU A 183 8.85 16.20 -17.79
CA LEU A 183 8.46 17.20 -18.80
C LEU A 183 9.03 18.61 -18.53
N TRP A 184 9.78 18.79 -17.45
CA TRP A 184 10.31 20.08 -16.97
C TRP A 184 11.82 20.10 -16.69
N LEU A 185 12.55 19.04 -17.08
CA LEU A 185 14.01 19.04 -17.22
C LEU A 185 14.40 19.11 -18.70
#